data_AF-A0A091E7H1-F1
#
_entry.id   AF-A0A091E7H1-F1
#
_cell.length_a   1.000
_cell.length_b   1.000
_cell.length_c   1.000
_cell.angle_alpha   90.00
_cell.angle_beta   90.00
_cell.angle_gamma   90.00
#
_symmetry.space_group_name_H-M   'P 1'
#
loop_
_entity.id
_entity.type
_entity.pdbx_description
1 polymer ?
#
loop_
_entity_poly.entity_id
_entity_poly.type
_entity_poly.pdbx_seq_one_letter_code
_entity_poly.pdbx_strand_id
1 'polypeptide(L)'
;MILNRRNCMFVTLQIIESNFPEVVIIPALTLPSEKLLSLNLQCNKLYKLDGLADIVGKAPHLKILNLSKNELNSIWELEKVKGLKLEELWIKGNPFCSKFPDKSDCVR
;
A
#
# COMPACT_ATOMS: atom_id res chain seq x y z
N MET A 1 18.32 -31.13 5.83
CA MET A 1 17.28 -30.49 6.67
C MET A 1 17.19 -29.03 6.22
N ILE A 2 16.24 -28.70 5.34
CA ILE A 2 16.11 -27.36 4.74
C ILE A 2 15.10 -26.59 5.59
N LEU A 3 15.57 -25.60 6.34
CA LEU A 3 14.68 -24.70 7.09
C LEU A 3 13.95 -23.81 6.08
N ASN A 4 12.64 -24.05 5.94
CA ASN A 4 11.72 -23.16 5.24
C ASN A 4 11.88 -21.75 5.84
N ARG A 5 12.06 -20.71 5.01
CA ARG A 5 12.26 -19.32 5.46
C ARG A 5 11.16 -18.84 6.42
N ARG A 6 9.98 -19.47 6.39
CA ARG A 6 8.88 -19.23 7.35
C ARG A 6 9.23 -19.64 8.79
N ASN A 7 10.03 -20.70 8.97
CA ASN A 7 10.40 -21.22 10.29
C ASN A 7 11.45 -20.35 10.99
N CYS A 8 12.39 -19.76 10.24
CA CYS A 8 13.38 -18.85 10.80
C CYS A 8 12.73 -17.56 11.32
N MET A 9 11.75 -17.01 10.59
CA MET A 9 11.02 -15.82 11.03
C MET A 9 10.24 -16.10 12.33
N PHE A 10 9.64 -17.29 12.46
CA PHE A 10 8.91 -17.68 13.66
C PHE A 10 9.80 -17.74 14.90
N VAL A 11 10.97 -18.37 14.81
CA VAL A 11 11.93 -18.46 15.95
C VAL A 11 12.47 -17.07 16.32
N THR A 12 12.77 -16.22 15.34
CA THR A 12 13.22 -14.85 15.61
C THR A 12 12.15 -14.02 16.33
N LEU A 13 10.87 -14.17 15.96
CA LEU A 13 9.75 -13.49 16.63
C LEU A 13 9.60 -13.94 18.09
N GLN A 14 9.73 -15.23 18.38
CA GLN A 14 9.66 -15.76 19.75
C GLN A 14 10.79 -15.24 20.66
N ILE A 15 12.00 -15.08 20.11
CA ILE A 15 13.15 -14.54 20.85
C ILE A 15 12.92 -13.06 21.20
N ILE A 16 12.35 -12.28 20.26
CA ILE A 16 12.05 -10.87 20.48
C ILE A 16 10.94 -10.70 21.52
N GLU A 17 9.87 -11.51 21.45
CA GLU A 17 8.80 -11.57 22.47
C GLU A 17 9.33 -11.84 23.88
N SER A 18 10.30 -12.75 24.00
CA SER A 18 10.84 -13.15 25.31
C SER A 18 11.75 -12.09 25.94
N ASN A 19 12.44 -11.28 25.12
CA ASN A 19 13.44 -10.33 25.61
C ASN A 19 12.90 -8.89 25.69
N PHE A 20 11.86 -8.56 24.93
CA PHE A 20 11.32 -7.20 24.82
C PHE A 20 9.78 -7.20 24.83
N PRO A 21 9.14 -7.54 25.97
CA PRO A 21 7.69 -7.65 26.06
C PRO A 21 6.95 -6.32 25.84
N GLU A 22 7.63 -5.18 26.03
CA GLU A 22 7.08 -3.84 25.73
C GLU A 22 7.20 -3.45 24.25
N VAL A 23 8.15 -4.05 23.51
CA VAL A 23 8.30 -3.84 22.06
C VAL A 23 7.31 -4.71 21.29
N VAL A 24 6.96 -5.87 21.86
CA VAL A 24 5.89 -6.72 21.33
C VAL A 24 4.56 -6.30 21.94
N ILE A 25 4.06 -5.17 21.46
CA ILE A 25 2.63 -4.92 21.51
C ILE A 25 2.03 -5.66 20.32
N ILE A 26 1.27 -6.71 20.65
CA ILE A 26 0.19 -7.35 19.90
C ILE A 26 0.55 -8.66 19.17
N PRO A 27 -0.25 -9.75 19.33
CA PRO A 27 0.05 -11.05 18.74
C PRO A 27 0.06 -10.98 17.21
N ALA A 28 1.02 -11.67 16.59
CA ALA A 28 1.21 -11.83 15.15
C ALA A 28 0.01 -12.42 14.36
N LEU A 29 -1.15 -12.62 14.99
CA LEU A 29 -2.36 -13.18 14.39
C LEU A 29 -3.64 -12.36 14.62
N THR A 30 -3.63 -11.27 15.41
CA THR A 30 -4.86 -10.49 15.62
C THR A 30 -4.60 -9.00 15.84
N LEU A 31 -4.06 -8.35 14.81
CA LEU A 31 -4.41 -6.95 14.55
C LEU A 31 -5.02 -6.88 13.16
N PRO A 32 -6.31 -6.52 13.03
CA PRO A 32 -6.67 -5.71 11.87
C PRO A 32 -5.68 -4.56 11.88
N SER A 33 -4.93 -4.36 10.80
CA SER A 33 -4.11 -3.17 10.59
C SER A 33 -4.79 -2.00 11.28
N GLU A 34 -4.23 -1.53 12.40
CA GLU A 34 -4.71 -0.31 13.04
C GLU A 34 -4.81 0.72 11.93
N LYS A 35 -6.05 1.15 11.72
CA LYS A 35 -6.62 1.68 10.48
C LYS A 35 -5.55 2.33 9.60
N LEU A 36 -5.05 1.63 8.58
CA LEU A 36 -4.12 2.23 7.64
C LEU A 36 -4.83 3.42 6.96
N LEU A 37 -4.47 4.64 7.36
CA LEU A 37 -5.10 5.87 6.86
C LEU A 37 -4.36 6.44 5.66
N SER A 38 -3.05 6.18 5.54
CA SER A 38 -2.21 6.71 4.46
C SER A 38 -1.29 5.63 3.91
N LEU A 39 -1.20 5.54 2.58
CA LEU A 39 -0.32 4.65 1.86
C LEU A 39 0.45 5.44 0.82
N ASN A 40 1.77 5.44 0.94
CA ASN A 40 2.66 6.14 0.02
C ASN A 40 3.42 5.15 -0.86
N LEU A 41 3.14 5.20 -2.16
CA LEU A 41 3.79 4.41 -3.20
C LEU A 41 4.46 5.32 -4.25
N GLN A 42 4.78 6.57 -3.88
CA GLN A 42 5.42 7.52 -4.79
C GLN A 42 6.77 7.01 -5.32
N CYS A 43 7.16 7.47 -6.51
CA CYS A 43 8.47 7.20 -7.11
C CYS A 43 8.81 5.70 -7.26
N ASN A 44 7.79 4.84 -7.39
CA ASN A 44 7.99 3.44 -7.73
C ASN A 44 7.84 3.24 -9.25
N LYS A 45 8.06 2.01 -9.72
CA LYS A 45 7.87 1.64 -11.13
C LYS A 45 6.58 0.86 -11.34
N LEU A 46 5.48 1.35 -10.76
CA LEU A 46 4.19 0.69 -10.90
C LEU A 46 3.63 0.95 -12.30
N TYR A 47 3.50 -0.11 -13.09
CA TYR A 47 2.85 -0.10 -14.41
C TYR A 47 1.37 -0.48 -14.34
N LYS A 48 1.01 -1.25 -13.30
CA LYS A 48 -0.33 -1.79 -13.06
C LYS A 48 -0.64 -1.81 -11.56
N LEU A 49 -1.91 -1.75 -11.21
CA LEU A 49 -2.41 -1.81 -9.84
C LEU A 49 -3.11 -3.15 -9.49
N ASP A 50 -2.92 -4.21 -10.28
CA ASP A 50 -3.56 -5.52 -10.04
C ASP A 50 -3.25 -6.09 -8.64
N GLY A 51 -2.02 -5.89 -8.15
CA GLY A 51 -1.63 -6.30 -6.79
C GLY A 51 -2.30 -5.50 -5.67
N LEU A 52 -2.96 -4.39 -6.00
CA LEU A 52 -3.76 -3.59 -5.07
C LEU A 52 -5.26 -3.89 -5.16
N ALA A 53 -5.72 -4.83 -5.98
CA ALA A 53 -7.16 -5.10 -6.14
C ALA A 53 -7.87 -5.44 -4.81
N ASP A 54 -7.19 -6.17 -3.92
CA ASP A 54 -7.74 -6.55 -2.60
C ASP A 54 -7.59 -5.45 -1.53
N ILE A 55 -7.01 -4.29 -1.86
CA ILE A 55 -6.70 -3.25 -0.87
C ILE A 55 -7.94 -2.72 -0.18
N VAL A 56 -9.09 -2.74 -0.87
CA VAL A 56 -10.39 -2.32 -0.31
C VAL A 56 -10.77 -3.20 0.88
N GLY A 57 -10.49 -4.51 0.83
CA GLY A 57 -10.75 -5.42 1.94
C GLY A 57 -9.68 -5.39 3.03
N LYS A 58 -8.42 -5.14 2.66
CA LYS A 58 -7.27 -5.16 3.58
C LYS A 58 -7.07 -3.83 4.33
N ALA A 59 -7.41 -2.71 3.71
CA ALA A 59 -7.26 -1.36 4.24
C ALA A 59 -8.52 -0.52 3.96
N PRO A 60 -9.70 -0.89 4.49
CA PRO A 60 -10.96 -0.21 4.22
C PRO A 60 -11.02 1.24 4.73
N HIS A 61 -10.08 1.61 5.62
CA HIS A 61 -10.00 2.94 6.22
C HIS A 61 -9.00 3.88 5.54
N LEU A 62 -8.41 3.47 4.41
CA LEU A 62 -7.44 4.28 3.69
C LEU A 62 -8.07 5.59 3.21
N LYS A 63 -7.44 6.72 3.56
CA LYS A 63 -7.84 8.08 3.21
C LYS A 63 -6.88 8.74 2.23
N ILE A 64 -5.59 8.44 2.33
CA ILE A 64 -4.56 9.08 1.51
C ILE A 64 -3.83 8.00 0.74
N LEU A 65 -3.80 8.13 -0.59
CA LEU A 65 -3.04 7.24 -1.47
C LEU A 65 -2.14 8.08 -2.38
N ASN A 66 -0.83 7.86 -2.29
CA ASN A 66 0.12 8.53 -3.17
C ASN A 66 0.71 7.54 -4.18
N LEU A 67 0.32 7.72 -5.45
CA LEU A 67 0.80 6.97 -6.62
C LEU A 67 1.64 7.88 -7.55
N SER A 68 2.06 9.05 -7.08
CA SER A 68 2.79 10.01 -7.91
C SER A 68 4.13 9.45 -8.40
N LYS A 69 4.58 9.91 -9.56
CA LYS A 69 5.86 9.53 -10.17
C LYS A 69 6.02 8.01 -10.35
N ASN A 70 4.94 7.34 -10.76
CA ASN A 70 4.96 5.95 -11.22
C ASN A 70 4.90 5.87 -12.76
N GLU A 71 4.77 4.67 -13.31
CA GLU A 71 4.77 4.40 -14.75
C GLU A 71 3.39 3.94 -15.26
N LEU A 72 2.32 4.43 -14.64
CA LEU A 72 0.95 4.12 -15.06
C LEU A 72 0.66 4.80 -16.42
N ASN A 73 0.39 3.99 -17.43
CA ASN A 73 0.14 4.44 -18.81
C ASN A 73 -1.33 4.67 -19.15
N SER A 74 -2.21 4.18 -18.27
CA SER A 74 -3.66 4.14 -18.45
C SER A 74 -4.38 4.59 -17.19
N ILE A 75 -5.33 5.51 -17.33
CA ILE A 75 -6.20 5.94 -16.23
C ILE A 75 -7.09 4.79 -15.71
N TRP A 76 -7.37 3.79 -16.55
CA TRP A 76 -8.17 2.61 -16.19
C TRP A 76 -7.55 1.78 -15.06
N GLU A 77 -6.24 1.92 -14.80
CA GLU A 77 -5.61 1.30 -13.64
C GLU A 77 -6.20 1.80 -12.31
N LEU A 78 -6.70 3.04 -12.27
CA LEU A 78 -7.31 3.61 -11.06
C LEU A 78 -8.66 2.97 -10.71
N GLU A 79 -9.35 2.30 -11.65
CA GLU A 79 -10.59 1.58 -11.37
C GLU A 79 -10.38 0.46 -10.32
N LYS A 80 -9.15 -0.08 -10.21
CA LYS A 80 -8.78 -1.13 -9.24
C LYS A 80 -8.75 -0.63 -7.80
N VAL A 81 -8.63 0.68 -7.59
CA VAL A 81 -8.60 1.33 -6.28
C VAL A 81 -9.84 2.20 -6.01
N LYS A 82 -10.81 2.22 -6.93
CA LYS A 82 -12.04 3.03 -6.85
C LYS A 82 -12.94 2.70 -5.67
N GLY A 83 -12.85 1.49 -5.13
CA GLY A 83 -13.59 1.09 -3.92
C GLY A 83 -13.11 1.77 -2.64
N LEU A 84 -11.96 2.46 -2.66
CA LEU A 84 -11.43 3.18 -1.52
C LEU A 84 -12.11 4.55 -1.36
N LYS A 85 -12.47 4.90 -0.12
CA LYS A 85 -13.03 6.21 0.23
C LYS A 85 -11.92 7.23 0.54
N LEU A 86 -11.11 7.51 -0.49
CA LEU A 86 -9.96 8.41 -0.39
C LEU A 86 -10.41 9.87 -0.23
N GLU A 87 -9.72 10.59 0.66
CA GLU A 87 -9.77 12.04 0.81
C GLU A 87 -8.70 12.72 -0.06
N GLU A 88 -7.55 12.06 -0.29
CA GLU A 88 -6.47 12.56 -1.14
C GLU A 88 -5.90 11.45 -2.05
N LEU A 89 -5.66 11.78 -3.33
CA LEU A 89 -5.11 10.86 -4.33
C LEU A 89 -4.06 11.54 -5.22
N TRP A 90 -2.81 11.21 -4.98
CA TRP A 90 -1.69 11.83 -5.69
C TRP A 90 -1.31 10.98 -6.89
N ILE A 91 -1.53 11.49 -8.11
CA ILE A 91 -1.25 10.77 -9.37
C ILE A 91 -0.24 11.48 -10.28
N LYS A 92 0.28 12.64 -9.83
CA LYS A 92 1.16 13.48 -10.64
C LYS A 92 2.43 12.76 -11.06
N GLY A 93 2.84 12.95 -12.31
CA GLY A 93 4.08 12.36 -12.84
C GLY A 93 3.93 10.92 -13.35
N ASN A 94 2.70 10.43 -13.51
CA ASN A 94 2.43 9.22 -14.29
C ASN A 94 2.28 9.53 -15.79
N PRO A 95 2.72 8.65 -16.71
CA PRO A 95 2.59 8.85 -18.15
C PRO A 95 1.17 9.17 -18.63
N PHE A 96 0.14 8.57 -18.04
CA PHE A 96 -1.26 8.86 -18.43
C PHE A 96 -1.65 10.32 -18.20
N CYS A 97 -1.03 11.03 -17.25
CA CYS A 97 -1.33 12.45 -17.00
C CYS A 97 -1.00 13.35 -18.19
N SER A 98 -0.04 12.96 -19.03
CA SER A 98 0.30 13.73 -20.24
C SER A 98 -0.85 13.82 -21.25
N LYS A 99 -1.83 12.93 -21.14
CA LYS A 99 -3.03 12.88 -22.00
C LYS A 99 -4.11 13.87 -21.55
N PHE A 100 -3.95 14.51 -20.39
CA PHE A 100 -4.88 15.51 -19.85
C PHE A 100 -4.24 16.90 -19.99
N PRO A 101 -4.72 17.74 -20.94
CA PRO A 101 -4.08 19.01 -21.29
C PRO A 101 -4.21 20.08 -20.19
N ASP A 102 -5.21 19.97 -19.31
CA ASP A 102 -5.33 20.86 -18.16
C ASP A 102 -4.44 20.37 -17.01
N LYS A 103 -3.47 21.21 -16.62
CA LYS A 103 -2.50 20.89 -15.54
C LYS A 103 -3.15 20.70 -14.17
N SER A 104 -4.40 21.15 -14.01
CA SER A 104 -5.25 20.91 -12.84
C SER A 104 -5.82 19.49 -12.78
N ASP A 105 -5.93 18.77 -13.90
CA ASP A 105 -6.47 17.41 -13.96
C ASP A 105 -5.48 16.36 -13.40
N CYS A 106 -4.25 16.78 -13.12
CA CYS A 106 -3.18 15.96 -12.57
C CYS A 106 -2.66 16.54 -11.22
N VAL A 107 -3.59 16.97 -10.35
CA VAL A 107 -3.38 17.43 -8.96
C VAL A 107 -4.64 17.03 -8.15
N ARG A 108 -4.67 16.60 -6.89
CA ARG A 108 -3.76 16.60 -5.73
C ARG A 108 -3.85 15.26 -5.02
#